data_AF-A0A929C6N6-F1
#
_entry.id   AF-A0A929C6N6-F1
#
_cell.length_a   1.000
_cell.length_b   1.000
_cell.length_c   1.000
_cell.angle_alpha   90.00
_cell.angle_beta   90.00
_cell.angle_gamma   90.00
#
_symmetry.space_group_name_H-M   'P 1'
#
loop_
_entity.id
_entity.type
_entity.pdbx_description
1 polymer ?
#
loop_
_entity_poly.entity_id
_entity_poly.type
_entity_poly.pdbx_seq_one_letter_code
_entity_poly.pdbx_strand_id
1 'polypeptide(L)'
;MEGIEDIRQDITKQAALYASGEFNSYFKYCSDNPDVIKGIFKDKGIRFTQPRALNDPLEFNPTMRFSGSRDYYQLYDLNGYLFPSIEGFFRVQIIDSQINKFGILSLTKIPNLFDMWSQYANGHRGFIIEFKGEFWRNQCMKSKTGIAYPVKKVEYVEEYTLNLDELVNENKEIPVEIIHRELFLKKTSRWQHEHEYRMVRPLSDHSDYKLPQTKYTYRGADDTNLYLFPFDWDCVASVVLGAYMSVENKEMIASVCETNNIEWSQAFIFRDKKDSFGKPCTVFIVTPGRTDAKEAILQAQPYNLCIDSWHFNKDRSPKSITKLSNLPYYLAHKEIVNTYYDNLKANTSK
;
A
#
# COMPACT_ATOMS: atom_id res chain seq x y z
N MET A 1 -15.48 -23.18 26.44
CA MET A 1 -14.02 -23.28 26.21
C MET A 1 -13.68 -23.50 24.74
N GLU A 2 -14.62 -23.99 23.91
CA GLU A 2 -14.37 -24.31 22.49
C GLU A 2 -14.09 -23.09 21.57
N GLY A 3 -14.59 -21.87 21.87
CA GLY A 3 -14.41 -20.71 20.98
C GLY A 3 -13.08 -19.93 21.08
N ILE A 4 -12.23 -20.19 22.07
CA ILE A 4 -10.97 -19.45 22.30
C ILE A 4 -9.75 -20.17 21.68
N GLU A 5 -9.74 -21.50 21.73
CA GLU A 5 -8.71 -22.28 21.05
C GLU A 5 -8.82 -22.13 19.53
N ASP A 6 -10.04 -22.02 19.00
CA ASP A 6 -10.32 -21.86 17.58
C ASP A 6 -9.72 -20.55 17.01
N ILE A 7 -9.97 -19.40 17.64
CA ILE A 7 -9.46 -18.11 17.14
C ILE A 7 -7.92 -18.03 17.16
N ARG A 8 -7.27 -18.59 18.19
CA ARG A 8 -5.81 -18.58 18.32
C ARG A 8 -5.17 -19.50 17.28
N GLN A 9 -5.80 -20.63 16.98
CA GLN A 9 -5.40 -21.51 15.89
C GLN A 9 -5.60 -20.82 14.54
N ASP A 10 -6.72 -20.14 14.32
CA ASP A 10 -7.02 -19.41 13.09
C ASP A 10 -6.04 -18.27 12.82
N ILE A 11 -5.67 -17.49 13.84
CA ILE A 11 -4.60 -16.49 13.74
C ILE A 11 -3.30 -17.15 13.26
N THR A 12 -2.97 -18.32 13.79
CA THR A 12 -1.73 -19.04 13.47
C THR A 12 -1.77 -19.59 12.05
N LYS A 13 -2.91 -20.18 11.62
CA LYS A 13 -3.14 -20.69 10.26
C LYS A 13 -3.08 -19.56 9.23
N GLN A 14 -3.75 -18.43 9.50
CA GLN A 14 -3.76 -17.28 8.61
C GLN A 14 -2.37 -16.65 8.49
N ALA A 15 -1.63 -16.53 9.61
CA ALA A 15 -0.25 -16.06 9.57
C ALA A 15 0.65 -16.99 8.73
N ALA A 16 0.48 -18.31 8.85
CA ALA A 16 1.21 -19.28 8.03
C ALA A 16 0.85 -19.19 6.55
N LEU A 17 -0.43 -19.02 6.20
CA LEU A 17 -0.91 -18.84 4.83
C LEU A 17 -0.30 -17.59 4.17
N TYR A 18 -0.32 -16.45 4.88
CA TYR A 18 0.26 -15.23 4.32
C TYR A 18 1.79 -15.27 4.28
N ALA A 19 2.44 -15.92 5.24
CA ALA A 19 3.88 -16.13 5.23
C ALA A 19 4.35 -17.05 4.10
N SER A 20 3.54 -18.06 3.72
CA SER A 20 3.89 -18.93 2.59
C SER A 20 3.83 -18.19 1.25
N GLY A 21 2.90 -17.24 1.12
CA GLY A 21 2.67 -16.52 -0.14
C GLY A 21 2.07 -17.41 -1.24
N GLU A 22 1.64 -18.64 -0.90
CA GLU A 22 1.12 -19.66 -1.82
C GLU A 22 -0.35 -19.42 -2.18
N PHE A 23 -0.65 -18.23 -2.67
CA PHE A 23 -1.98 -17.87 -3.15
C PHE A 23 -1.87 -16.92 -4.34
N ASN A 24 -2.89 -16.93 -5.18
CA ASN A 24 -2.89 -16.24 -6.46
C ASN A 24 -3.60 -14.89 -6.39
N SER A 25 -3.15 -14.01 -5.48
CA SER A 25 -3.65 -12.63 -5.36
C SER A 25 -2.56 -11.67 -4.90
N TYR A 26 -2.81 -10.37 -5.01
CA TYR A 26 -1.86 -9.31 -4.67
C TYR A 26 -2.57 -8.20 -3.89
N PHE A 27 -1.92 -7.69 -2.85
CA PHE A 27 -2.55 -6.73 -1.95
C PHE A 27 -1.98 -5.33 -2.15
N LYS A 28 -2.87 -4.34 -2.26
CA LYS A 28 -2.52 -2.91 -2.25
C LYS A 28 -3.03 -2.28 -0.96
N TYR A 29 -2.11 -1.76 -0.15
CA TYR A 29 -2.44 -0.91 0.99
C TYR A 29 -2.79 0.50 0.51
N CYS A 30 -3.89 1.04 1.04
CA CYS A 30 -4.43 2.35 0.71
C CYS A 30 -4.74 3.12 2.01
N SER A 31 -4.50 4.44 2.01
CA SER A 31 -4.97 5.30 3.09
C SER A 31 -6.47 5.55 3.02
N ASP A 32 -7.06 5.97 4.13
CA ASP A 32 -8.45 6.45 4.22
C ASP A 32 -8.59 7.92 3.83
N ASN A 33 -7.62 8.49 3.11
CA ASN A 33 -7.73 9.85 2.60
C ASN A 33 -8.98 9.95 1.69
N PRO A 34 -9.86 10.96 1.87
CA PRO A 34 -11.07 11.10 1.08
C PRO A 34 -10.86 11.08 -0.44
N ASP A 35 -9.76 11.65 -0.93
CA ASP A 35 -9.43 11.65 -2.36
C ASP A 35 -9.03 10.26 -2.87
N VAL A 36 -8.34 9.47 -2.03
CA VAL A 36 -7.97 8.07 -2.34
C VAL A 36 -9.23 7.21 -2.38
N ILE A 37 -10.08 7.34 -1.37
CA ILE A 37 -11.35 6.63 -1.28
C ILE A 37 -12.24 6.96 -2.48
N LYS A 38 -12.43 8.26 -2.77
CA LYS A 38 -13.22 8.71 -3.93
C LYS A 38 -12.62 8.18 -5.23
N GLY A 39 -11.31 8.33 -5.42
CA GLY A 39 -10.60 7.87 -6.60
C GLY A 39 -10.86 6.39 -6.89
N ILE A 40 -10.80 5.54 -5.86
CA ILE A 40 -10.97 4.09 -6.00
C ILE A 40 -12.45 3.68 -6.11
N PHE A 41 -13.29 4.05 -5.12
CA PHE A 41 -14.64 3.49 -4.99
C PHE A 41 -15.70 4.23 -5.80
N LYS A 42 -15.45 5.49 -6.16
CA LYS A 42 -16.36 6.28 -7.00
C LYS A 42 -15.85 6.41 -8.42
N ASP A 43 -14.59 6.83 -8.58
CA ASP A 43 -14.03 7.16 -9.89
C ASP A 43 -13.38 5.93 -10.57
N LYS A 44 -13.29 4.79 -9.86
CA LYS A 44 -12.68 3.53 -10.34
C LYS A 44 -11.26 3.70 -10.90
N GLY A 45 -10.50 4.58 -10.27
CA GLY A 45 -9.13 4.91 -10.60
C GLY A 45 -8.13 4.32 -9.59
N ILE A 46 -7.07 3.69 -10.10
CA ILE A 46 -5.93 3.23 -9.29
C ILE A 46 -4.68 4.02 -9.66
N ARG A 47 -3.99 4.54 -8.65
CA ARG A 47 -2.76 5.34 -8.86
C ARG A 47 -1.61 4.44 -9.28
N PHE A 48 -0.93 4.83 -10.35
CA PHE A 48 0.43 4.38 -10.64
C PHE A 48 1.39 5.49 -10.27
N THR A 49 2.14 5.29 -9.20
CA THR A 49 2.99 6.32 -8.59
C THR A 49 4.27 6.49 -9.40
N GLN A 50 4.62 7.73 -9.71
CA GLN A 50 5.88 8.08 -10.35
C GLN A 50 7.06 7.73 -9.44
N PRO A 51 8.20 7.25 -9.97
CA PRO A 51 9.39 6.91 -9.18
C PRO A 51 9.81 7.98 -8.17
N ARG A 52 9.87 9.25 -8.61
CA ARG A 52 10.19 10.41 -7.76
C ARG A 52 9.20 10.70 -6.62
N ALA A 53 7.99 10.14 -6.68
CA ALA A 53 6.93 10.35 -5.70
C ALA A 53 6.81 9.18 -4.71
N LEU A 54 7.70 8.18 -4.79
CA LEU A 54 7.81 7.11 -3.81
C LEU A 54 8.55 7.60 -2.56
N ASN A 55 8.30 6.91 -1.44
CA ASN A 55 8.70 7.33 -0.11
C ASN A 55 10.18 7.07 0.22
N ASP A 56 10.84 6.13 -0.45
CA ASP A 56 12.26 5.82 -0.20
C ASP A 56 13.19 6.65 -1.11
N PRO A 57 14.02 7.55 -0.55
CA PRO A 57 14.94 8.37 -1.35
C PRO A 57 16.05 7.57 -2.05
N LEU A 58 16.33 6.34 -1.60
CA LEU A 58 17.29 5.43 -2.25
C LEU A 58 16.65 4.62 -3.37
N GLU A 59 15.32 4.59 -3.43
CA GLU A 59 14.60 3.93 -4.50
C GLU A 59 14.79 4.71 -5.81
N PHE A 60 14.98 3.97 -6.91
CA PHE A 60 15.30 4.54 -8.23
C PHE A 60 16.54 5.44 -8.24
N ASN A 61 17.44 5.30 -7.26
CA ASN A 61 18.68 6.08 -7.16
C ASN A 61 19.89 5.19 -6.82
N PRO A 62 20.25 4.24 -7.71
CA PRO A 62 21.40 3.38 -7.45
C PRO A 62 22.71 4.18 -7.39
N THR A 63 23.71 3.61 -6.73
CA THR A 63 25.10 4.05 -6.91
C THR A 63 25.53 3.70 -8.33
N MET A 64 25.82 4.70 -9.16
CA MET A 64 26.36 4.47 -10.49
C MET A 64 27.87 4.24 -10.38
N ARG A 65 28.36 3.12 -10.90
CA ARG A 65 29.78 2.82 -11.00
C ARG A 65 30.18 2.74 -12.48
N PHE A 66 31.41 3.16 -12.73
CA PHE A 66 32.10 3.11 -14.01
C PHE A 66 33.45 2.42 -13.76
N SER A 67 33.90 1.64 -14.72
CA SER A 67 35.14 0.87 -14.71
C SER A 67 36.40 1.71 -14.98
N GLY A 68 36.27 3.00 -15.35
CA GLY A 68 37.40 3.86 -15.70
C GLY A 68 37.77 4.97 -14.70
N SER A 69 38.47 6.00 -15.19
CA SER A 69 39.23 6.99 -14.41
C SER A 69 38.39 7.88 -13.49
N ARG A 70 39.07 8.58 -12.57
CA ARG A 70 38.50 9.58 -11.64
C ARG A 70 37.63 10.65 -12.34
N ASP A 71 37.84 10.84 -13.64
CA ASP A 71 37.22 11.88 -14.47
C ASP A 71 35.69 11.71 -14.61
N TYR A 72 35.15 10.48 -14.49
CA TYR A 72 33.70 10.24 -14.54
C TYR A 72 32.91 10.95 -13.44
N TYR A 73 33.58 11.26 -12.32
CA TYR A 73 32.99 11.90 -11.15
C TYR A 73 33.39 13.38 -11.02
N GLN A 74 34.28 13.89 -11.89
CA GLN A 74 34.70 15.29 -11.85
C GLN A 74 33.69 16.18 -12.56
N LEU A 75 33.40 17.34 -11.96
CA LEU A 75 32.62 18.39 -12.60
C LEU A 75 33.47 19.01 -13.73
N TYR A 76 32.82 19.39 -14.83
CA TYR A 76 33.50 20.11 -15.91
C TYR A 76 33.43 21.61 -15.61
N ASP A 77 34.56 22.31 -15.64
CA ASP A 77 34.61 23.78 -15.62
C ASP A 77 34.73 24.30 -17.05
N LEU A 78 33.81 25.19 -17.43
CA LEU A 78 33.94 25.99 -18.65
C LEU A 78 33.80 27.45 -18.29
N ASN A 79 34.92 28.17 -18.24
CA ASN A 79 34.99 29.61 -17.93
C ASN A 79 34.40 29.98 -16.56
N GLY A 80 34.62 29.14 -15.53
CA GLY A 80 34.10 29.36 -14.18
C GLY A 80 32.66 28.89 -13.98
N TYR A 81 32.03 28.34 -15.01
CA TYR A 81 30.73 27.67 -14.90
C TYR A 81 30.93 26.18 -14.73
N LEU A 82 30.43 25.63 -13.62
CA LEU A 82 30.50 24.20 -13.33
C LEU A 82 29.34 23.46 -14.00
N PHE A 83 29.68 22.42 -14.74
CA PHE A 83 28.76 21.47 -15.36
C PHE A 83 28.83 20.11 -14.65
N PRO A 84 27.73 19.34 -14.64
CA PRO A 84 27.69 18.01 -14.03
C PRO A 84 28.79 17.07 -14.55
N SER A 85 29.24 16.15 -13.73
CA SER A 85 30.11 15.06 -14.16
C SER A 85 29.40 14.12 -15.14
N ILE A 86 30.14 13.21 -15.79
CA ILE A 86 29.52 12.17 -16.64
C ILE A 86 28.50 11.36 -15.83
N GLU A 87 28.86 10.99 -14.61
CA GLU A 87 27.94 10.33 -13.68
C GLU A 87 26.67 11.16 -13.44
N GLY A 88 26.83 12.46 -13.20
CA GLY A 88 25.71 13.38 -13.01
C GLY A 88 24.83 13.46 -14.26
N PHE A 89 25.41 13.54 -15.46
CA PHE A 89 24.65 13.53 -16.71
C PHE A 89 23.88 12.24 -16.92
N PHE A 90 24.48 11.07 -16.67
CA PHE A 90 23.79 9.79 -16.77
C PHE A 90 22.64 9.68 -15.77
N ARG A 91 22.80 10.20 -14.54
CA ARG A 91 21.68 10.27 -13.58
C ARG A 91 20.50 11.07 -14.13
N VAL A 92 20.74 12.29 -14.61
CA VAL A 92 19.68 13.14 -15.16
C VAL A 92 19.03 12.49 -16.40
N GLN A 93 19.85 11.98 -17.31
CA GLN A 93 19.35 11.40 -18.55
C GLN A 93 18.61 10.09 -18.33
N ILE A 94 19.15 9.15 -17.56
CA ILE A 94 18.52 7.85 -17.35
C ILE A 94 17.38 7.97 -16.34
N ILE A 95 17.66 8.38 -15.10
CA ILE A 95 16.68 8.31 -14.02
C ILE A 95 15.58 9.36 -14.26
N ASP A 96 15.97 10.62 -14.43
CA ASP A 96 14.97 11.69 -14.46
C ASP A 96 14.20 11.77 -15.78
N SER A 97 14.84 11.51 -16.92
CA SER A 97 14.15 11.59 -18.22
C SER A 97 13.49 10.29 -18.68
N GLN A 98 14.05 9.11 -18.33
CA GLN A 98 13.55 7.83 -18.85
C GLN A 98 12.72 7.03 -17.84
N ILE A 99 12.96 7.14 -16.54
CA ILE A 99 12.25 6.31 -15.55
C ILE A 99 11.00 7.02 -15.02
N ASN A 100 11.05 8.34 -14.84
CA ASN A 100 9.88 9.13 -14.38
C ASN A 100 8.72 9.21 -15.40
N LYS A 101 8.88 8.72 -16.62
CA LYS A 101 7.77 8.54 -17.58
C LYS A 101 6.94 7.29 -17.32
N PHE A 102 7.32 6.47 -16.34
CA PHE A 102 6.60 5.29 -15.91
C PHE A 102 5.93 5.53 -14.56
N GLY A 103 4.85 4.80 -14.33
CA GLY A 103 4.19 4.71 -13.04
C GLY A 103 4.27 3.29 -12.50
N ILE A 104 4.33 3.18 -11.17
CA ILE A 104 4.46 1.94 -10.42
C ILE A 104 3.21 1.73 -9.56
N LEU A 105 2.58 0.57 -9.72
CA LEU A 105 1.63 0.04 -8.76
C LEU A 105 2.36 -0.96 -7.86
N SER A 106 2.71 -0.52 -6.65
CA SER A 106 3.35 -1.35 -5.61
C SER A 106 2.33 -2.20 -4.88
N LEU A 107 2.57 -3.51 -4.85
CA LEU A 107 1.72 -4.57 -4.30
C LEU A 107 2.53 -5.44 -3.34
N THR A 108 1.88 -6.25 -2.52
CA THR A 108 2.53 -7.24 -1.65
C THR A 108 1.78 -8.56 -1.60
N LYS A 109 2.47 -9.61 -1.14
CA LYS A 109 1.89 -10.90 -0.75
C LYS A 109 1.64 -11.01 0.76
N ILE A 110 1.79 -9.95 1.56
CA ILE A 110 1.59 -10.02 3.01
C ILE A 110 0.58 -8.96 3.44
N PRO A 111 -0.72 -9.29 3.57
CA PRO A 111 -1.77 -8.34 3.95
C PRO A 111 -1.90 -8.15 5.48
N ASN A 112 -1.18 -8.94 6.27
CA ASN A 112 -1.29 -8.92 7.74
C ASN A 112 -0.04 -8.36 8.45
N LEU A 113 0.88 -7.72 7.73
CA LEU A 113 2.06 -7.13 8.36
C LEU A 113 1.67 -5.84 9.09
N PHE A 114 1.91 -5.79 10.39
CA PHE A 114 1.57 -4.65 11.24
C PHE A 114 2.20 -3.34 10.74
N ASP A 115 3.49 -3.39 10.41
CA ASP A 115 4.24 -2.20 9.95
C ASP A 115 3.68 -1.64 8.63
N MET A 116 3.21 -2.49 7.72
CA MET A 116 2.59 -2.06 6.45
C MET A 116 1.27 -1.33 6.68
N TRP A 117 0.44 -1.83 7.59
CA TRP A 117 -0.80 -1.14 7.96
C TRP A 117 -0.51 0.22 8.62
N SER A 118 0.53 0.30 9.44
CA SER A 118 0.94 1.55 10.09
C SER A 118 1.41 2.59 9.08
N GLN A 119 2.29 2.20 8.15
CA GLN A 119 2.94 3.11 7.20
C GLN A 119 2.08 3.45 5.99
N TYR A 120 1.41 2.46 5.39
CA TYR A 120 0.76 2.59 4.09
C TYR A 120 -0.78 2.65 4.15
N ALA A 121 -1.37 2.31 5.30
CA ALA A 121 -2.81 2.43 5.54
C ALA A 121 -3.13 3.44 6.65
N ASN A 122 -2.37 4.54 6.71
CA ASN A 122 -2.60 5.68 7.61
C ASN A 122 -2.81 5.25 9.07
N GLY A 123 -1.89 4.45 9.63
CA GLY A 123 -2.01 3.99 11.01
C GLY A 123 -3.20 3.05 11.23
N HIS A 124 -3.41 2.06 10.35
CA HIS A 124 -4.53 1.11 10.40
C HIS A 124 -5.94 1.70 10.17
N ARG A 125 -6.06 2.95 9.69
CA ARG A 125 -7.36 3.58 9.36
C ARG A 125 -7.82 3.30 7.93
N GLY A 126 -6.85 3.05 7.05
CA GLY A 126 -7.04 2.76 5.64
C GLY A 126 -7.58 1.36 5.37
N PHE A 127 -7.36 0.87 4.15
CA PHE A 127 -7.88 -0.40 3.67
C PHE A 127 -6.88 -1.11 2.77
N ILE A 128 -7.16 -2.37 2.47
CA ILE A 128 -6.45 -3.15 1.45
C ILE A 128 -7.40 -3.49 0.31
N ILE A 129 -6.91 -3.37 -0.93
CA ILE A 129 -7.53 -4.00 -2.10
C ILE A 129 -6.76 -5.28 -2.40
N GLU A 130 -7.46 -6.41 -2.46
CA GLU A 130 -6.93 -7.66 -2.99
C GLU A 130 -7.24 -7.76 -4.48
N PHE A 131 -6.20 -7.76 -5.31
CA PHE A 131 -6.30 -8.00 -6.74
C PHE A 131 -6.19 -9.50 -7.05
N LYS A 132 -6.97 -9.97 -8.02
CA LYS A 132 -6.89 -11.35 -8.54
C LYS A 132 -5.53 -11.61 -9.19
N GLY A 133 -5.05 -12.84 -9.17
CA GLY A 133 -3.68 -13.20 -9.55
C GLY A 133 -3.25 -12.94 -10.99
N GLU A 134 -4.16 -12.63 -11.91
CA GLU A 134 -3.84 -12.23 -13.29
C GLU A 134 -4.62 -10.97 -13.71
N PHE A 135 -4.93 -10.09 -12.75
CA PHE A 135 -5.77 -8.91 -12.99
C PHE A 135 -5.22 -7.99 -14.09
N TRP A 136 -3.90 -7.96 -14.30
CA TRP A 136 -3.26 -7.20 -15.38
C TRP A 136 -3.63 -7.68 -16.80
N ARG A 137 -4.25 -8.85 -16.96
CA ARG A 137 -4.79 -9.32 -18.24
C ARG A 137 -6.14 -8.70 -18.57
N ASN A 138 -6.83 -8.12 -17.60
CA ASN A 138 -8.09 -7.42 -17.83
C ASN A 138 -7.86 -6.24 -18.79
N GLN A 139 -8.85 -5.96 -19.64
CA GLN A 139 -8.77 -4.90 -20.64
C GLN A 139 -8.53 -3.52 -20.04
N CYS A 140 -9.07 -3.21 -18.85
CA CYS A 140 -8.84 -1.93 -18.18
C CYS A 140 -7.38 -1.74 -17.73
N MET A 141 -6.66 -2.84 -17.48
CA MET A 141 -5.28 -2.82 -16.97
C MET A 141 -4.23 -2.82 -18.09
N LYS A 142 -4.65 -3.03 -19.34
CA LYS A 142 -3.78 -3.01 -20.52
C LYS A 142 -3.50 -1.59 -21.02
N SER A 143 -2.53 -1.48 -21.90
CA SER A 143 -2.31 -0.27 -22.70
C SER A 143 -3.47 -0.03 -23.68
N LYS A 144 -3.49 1.16 -24.29
CA LYS A 144 -4.45 1.49 -25.37
C LYS A 144 -4.36 0.55 -26.57
N THR A 145 -3.20 -0.08 -26.80
CA THR A 145 -2.98 -1.05 -27.88
C THR A 145 -3.22 -2.50 -27.44
N GLY A 146 -3.66 -2.74 -26.20
CA GLY A 146 -3.96 -4.07 -25.67
C GLY A 146 -2.77 -4.84 -25.07
N ILE A 147 -1.59 -4.22 -25.01
CA ILE A 147 -0.41 -4.80 -24.35
C ILE A 147 -0.65 -4.91 -22.83
N ALA A 148 -0.40 -6.09 -22.26
CA ALA A 148 -0.49 -6.32 -20.82
C ALA A 148 0.83 -6.00 -20.11
N TYR A 149 0.75 -5.49 -18.88
CA TYR A 149 1.89 -5.20 -18.02
C TYR A 149 1.90 -6.18 -16.85
N PRO A 150 2.71 -7.25 -16.88
CA PRO A 150 2.69 -8.26 -15.83
C PRO A 150 3.22 -7.70 -14.50
N VAL A 151 2.64 -8.19 -13.41
CA VAL A 151 3.18 -7.96 -12.06
C VAL A 151 4.46 -8.78 -11.91
N LYS A 152 5.53 -8.14 -11.44
CA LYS A 152 6.84 -8.78 -11.24
C LYS A 152 7.31 -8.63 -9.80
N LYS A 153 7.99 -9.66 -9.30
CA LYS A 153 8.60 -9.65 -7.96
C LYS A 153 9.78 -8.69 -7.91
N VAL A 154 9.90 -7.94 -6.82
CA VAL A 154 11.08 -7.13 -6.54
C VAL A 154 12.20 -8.00 -5.96
N GLU A 155 13.39 -7.84 -6.50
CA GLU A 155 14.64 -8.40 -6.00
C GLU A 155 15.25 -7.45 -4.96
N TYR A 156 15.61 -8.01 -3.81
CA TYR A 156 16.20 -7.25 -2.71
C TYR A 156 17.71 -7.40 -2.71
N VAL A 157 18.41 -6.27 -2.68
CA VAL A 157 19.88 -6.20 -2.72
C VAL A 157 20.44 -5.39 -1.54
N GLU A 158 21.59 -5.79 -1.00
CA GLU A 158 22.28 -5.04 0.06
C GLU A 158 22.86 -3.74 -0.48
N GLU A 159 23.64 -3.84 -1.56
CA GLU A 159 24.18 -2.70 -2.29
C GLU A 159 23.41 -2.47 -3.58
N TYR A 160 22.65 -1.37 -3.64
CA TYR A 160 22.00 -0.97 -4.88
C TYR A 160 22.97 -0.21 -5.78
N THR A 161 23.81 -0.97 -6.47
CA THR A 161 24.84 -0.47 -7.39
C THR A 161 24.54 -0.88 -8.82
N LEU A 162 24.79 0.03 -9.76
CA LEU A 162 24.62 -0.20 -11.19
C LEU A 162 25.96 0.10 -11.88
N ASN A 163 26.63 -0.95 -12.36
CA ASN A 163 27.86 -0.81 -13.14
C ASN A 163 27.49 -0.64 -14.62
N LEU A 164 27.54 0.59 -15.13
CA LEU A 164 27.03 0.89 -16.47
C LEU A 164 27.82 0.15 -17.56
N ASP A 165 29.14 -0.01 -17.39
CA ASP A 165 29.99 -0.65 -18.38
C ASP A 165 29.70 -2.15 -18.54
N GLU A 166 29.19 -2.80 -17.49
CA GLU A 166 28.78 -4.21 -17.52
C GLU A 166 27.42 -4.41 -18.20
N LEU A 167 26.62 -3.34 -18.36
CA LEU A 167 25.29 -3.40 -18.99
C LEU A 167 25.31 -3.03 -20.47
N VAL A 168 26.48 -2.62 -20.98
CA VAL A 168 26.68 -2.22 -22.36
C VAL A 168 26.79 -3.46 -23.26
N ASN A 169 26.05 -3.47 -24.37
CA ASN A 169 26.10 -4.52 -25.37
C ASN A 169 27.27 -4.32 -26.36
N GLU A 170 27.42 -5.23 -27.33
CA GLU A 170 28.46 -5.17 -28.37
C GLU A 170 28.43 -3.86 -29.20
N ASN A 171 27.26 -3.21 -29.30
CA ASN A 171 27.07 -1.95 -30.02
C ASN A 171 27.36 -0.70 -29.17
N LYS A 172 27.86 -0.86 -27.94
CA LYS A 172 28.10 0.23 -26.98
C LYS A 172 26.84 0.91 -26.46
N GLU A 173 25.72 0.21 -26.44
CA GLU A 173 24.42 0.70 -25.96
C GLU A 173 23.93 -0.12 -24.76
N ILE A 174 23.14 0.48 -23.89
CA ILE A 174 22.48 -0.24 -22.78
C ILE A 174 21.05 -0.59 -23.22
N PRO A 175 20.69 -1.87 -23.35
CA PRO A 175 19.33 -2.27 -23.70
C PRO A 175 18.30 -1.76 -22.69
N VAL A 176 17.18 -1.24 -23.21
CA VAL A 176 16.11 -0.63 -22.41
C VAL A 176 15.50 -1.62 -21.41
N GLU A 177 15.39 -2.89 -21.80
CA GLU A 177 14.83 -3.96 -20.98
C GLU A 177 15.73 -4.28 -19.79
N ILE A 178 17.06 -4.21 -19.98
CA ILE A 178 18.05 -4.43 -18.93
C ILE A 178 17.97 -3.30 -17.93
N ILE A 179 18.08 -2.04 -18.38
CA ILE A 179 18.02 -0.88 -17.47
C ILE A 179 16.68 -0.81 -16.74
N HIS A 180 15.56 -1.14 -17.39
CA HIS A 180 14.26 -1.24 -16.74
C HIS A 180 14.21 -2.32 -15.68
N ARG A 181 14.76 -3.50 -15.93
CA ARG A 181 14.82 -4.56 -14.91
C ARG A 181 15.66 -4.12 -13.72
N GLU A 182 16.86 -3.58 -13.97
CA GLU A 182 17.77 -3.12 -12.92
C GLU A 182 17.16 -1.99 -12.08
N LEU A 183 16.39 -1.08 -12.68
CA LEU A 183 15.82 0.07 -11.99
C LEU A 183 14.45 -0.18 -11.35
N PHE A 184 13.54 -0.86 -12.06
CA PHE A 184 12.17 -1.08 -11.58
C PHE A 184 12.02 -2.27 -10.64
N LEU A 185 12.88 -3.28 -10.73
CA LEU A 185 12.70 -4.54 -10.01
C LEU A 185 13.76 -4.76 -8.92
N LYS A 186 14.62 -3.78 -8.63
CA LYS A 186 15.54 -3.85 -7.48
C LYS A 186 15.16 -2.85 -6.40
N LYS A 187 15.30 -3.28 -5.15
CA LYS A 187 15.13 -2.45 -3.95
C LYS A 187 16.13 -2.86 -2.88
N THR A 188 16.46 -1.95 -1.99
CA THR A 188 17.38 -2.25 -0.89
C THR A 188 16.75 -3.26 0.09
N SER A 189 17.54 -4.20 0.60
CA SER A 189 17.12 -5.29 1.50
C SER A 189 16.48 -4.81 2.81
N ARG A 190 16.72 -3.57 3.22
CA ARG A 190 16.03 -2.94 4.37
C ARG A 190 14.49 -2.98 4.27
N TRP A 191 13.96 -3.06 3.05
CA TRP A 191 12.52 -3.14 2.75
C TRP A 191 12.06 -4.56 2.38
N GLN A 192 12.90 -5.58 2.59
CA GLN A 192 12.58 -6.97 2.23
C GLN A 192 11.29 -7.48 2.89
N HIS A 193 11.02 -7.00 4.10
CA HIS A 193 9.81 -7.31 4.86
C HIS A 193 8.51 -6.87 4.16
N GLU A 194 8.56 -5.99 3.15
CA GLU A 194 7.39 -5.57 2.39
C GLU A 194 6.93 -6.63 1.37
N HIS A 195 7.79 -7.59 1.00
CA HIS A 195 7.51 -8.61 -0.02
C HIS A 195 6.89 -8.02 -1.30
N GLU A 196 7.54 -6.97 -1.83
CA GLU A 196 6.99 -6.11 -2.87
C GLU A 196 6.93 -6.80 -4.24
N TYR A 197 5.84 -6.54 -4.93
CA TYR A 197 5.62 -6.83 -6.33
C TYR A 197 5.21 -5.54 -7.03
N ARG A 198 5.63 -5.36 -8.28
CA ARG A 198 5.36 -4.15 -9.05
C ARG A 198 4.71 -4.46 -10.37
N MET A 199 3.64 -3.74 -10.68
CA MET A 199 3.19 -3.55 -12.05
C MET A 199 3.68 -2.18 -12.52
N VAL A 200 4.40 -2.16 -13.64
CA VAL A 200 4.99 -0.94 -14.19
C VAL A 200 4.41 -0.67 -15.56
N ARG A 201 3.93 0.55 -15.78
CA ARG A 201 3.37 0.98 -17.07
C ARG A 201 3.83 2.38 -17.47
N PRO A 202 3.92 2.69 -18.77
CA PRO A 202 4.15 4.05 -19.23
C PRO A 202 3.00 4.98 -18.79
N LEU A 203 3.34 6.16 -18.29
CA LEU A 203 2.35 7.19 -17.94
C LEU A 203 1.71 7.79 -19.20
N SER A 204 2.36 7.69 -20.37
CA SER A 204 1.80 8.08 -21.67
C SER A 204 0.52 7.34 -22.05
N ASP A 205 0.21 6.24 -21.37
CA ASP A 205 -1.09 5.59 -21.51
C ASP A 205 -2.23 6.43 -20.92
N HIS A 206 -1.95 7.30 -19.95
CA HIS A 206 -2.93 8.23 -19.39
C HIS A 206 -3.19 9.38 -20.38
N SER A 207 -4.45 9.75 -20.59
CA SER A 207 -4.81 10.83 -21.54
C SER A 207 -4.18 12.16 -21.19
N ASP A 208 -4.10 12.45 -19.89
CA ASP A 208 -3.69 13.77 -19.41
C ASP A 208 -2.18 13.86 -19.12
N TYR A 209 -1.44 12.77 -19.35
CA TYR A 209 0.00 12.78 -19.13
C TYR A 209 0.70 13.63 -20.18
N LYS A 210 1.51 14.58 -19.70
CA LYS A 210 2.40 15.39 -20.52
C LYS A 210 3.82 15.18 -20.04
N LEU A 211 4.75 15.02 -20.98
CA LEU A 211 6.18 14.98 -20.66
C LEU A 211 6.56 16.31 -19.97
N PRO A 212 7.29 16.26 -18.84
CA PRO A 212 7.82 17.46 -18.22
C PRO A 212 8.62 18.29 -19.22
N GLN A 213 8.32 19.60 -19.33
CA GLN A 213 9.02 20.50 -20.25
C GLN A 213 10.46 20.81 -19.78
N THR A 214 10.70 20.68 -18.49
CA THR A 214 11.98 20.93 -17.83
C THR A 214 12.86 19.66 -17.87
N LYS A 215 14.09 19.79 -18.38
CA LYS A 215 15.07 18.69 -18.52
C LYS A 215 15.94 18.44 -17.28
N TYR A 216 15.66 19.11 -16.16
CA TYR A 216 16.44 19.00 -14.92
C TYR A 216 15.69 18.24 -13.83
N THR A 217 16.45 17.79 -12.83
CA THR A 217 16.03 16.86 -11.79
C THR A 217 14.82 17.37 -10.99
N TYR A 218 13.70 16.66 -11.04
CA TYR A 218 12.46 17.00 -10.32
C TYR A 218 12.31 16.08 -9.09
N ARG A 219 13.22 16.21 -8.11
CA ARG A 219 12.98 15.71 -6.74
C ARG A 219 12.56 16.89 -5.88
N GLY A 220 11.28 17.27 -5.97
CA GLY A 220 10.70 18.42 -5.29
C GLY A 220 9.17 18.39 -5.33
N ALA A 221 8.54 19.12 -4.41
CA ALA A 221 7.12 19.15 -4.06
C ALA A 221 6.14 19.59 -5.18
N ASP A 222 6.64 19.68 -6.42
CA ASP A 222 6.00 20.39 -7.52
C ASP A 222 5.31 19.41 -8.49
N ASP A 223 5.58 18.11 -8.39
CA ASP A 223 4.80 17.08 -9.10
C ASP A 223 3.64 16.60 -8.25
N THR A 224 2.63 17.45 -8.16
CA THR A 224 1.33 17.13 -7.58
C THR A 224 0.45 16.30 -8.52
N ASN A 225 0.93 15.98 -9.74
CA ASN A 225 0.13 15.24 -10.70
C ASN A 225 -0.12 13.81 -10.23
N LEU A 226 -1.40 13.45 -10.13
CA LEU A 226 -1.86 12.12 -9.80
C LEU A 226 -2.35 11.44 -11.08
N TYR A 227 -1.69 10.36 -11.47
CA TYR A 227 -2.10 9.56 -12.62
C TYR A 227 -2.90 8.36 -12.16
N LEU A 228 -4.22 8.48 -12.21
CA LEU A 228 -5.17 7.42 -11.89
C LEU A 228 -5.55 6.70 -13.17
N PHE A 229 -5.25 5.40 -13.23
CA PHE A 229 -5.65 4.56 -14.36
C PHE A 229 -6.97 3.86 -14.04
N PRO A 230 -7.88 3.71 -15.02
CA PRO A 230 -9.12 3.01 -14.79
C PRO A 230 -8.85 1.55 -14.43
N PHE A 231 -9.58 1.03 -13.46
CA PHE A 231 -9.69 -0.40 -13.20
C PHE A 231 -11.15 -0.80 -13.04
N ASP A 232 -11.44 -2.09 -13.14
CA ASP A 232 -12.78 -2.63 -12.92
C ASP A 232 -12.80 -3.55 -11.68
N TRP A 233 -13.96 -3.70 -11.05
CA TRP A 233 -14.18 -4.65 -9.95
C TRP A 233 -13.92 -6.10 -10.37
N ASP A 234 -13.97 -6.40 -11.67
CA ASP A 234 -13.51 -7.68 -12.22
C ASP A 234 -12.03 -8.01 -11.87
N CYS A 235 -11.21 -6.98 -11.60
CA CYS A 235 -9.81 -7.14 -11.18
C CYS A 235 -9.66 -7.44 -9.69
N VAL A 236 -10.68 -7.16 -8.88
CA VAL A 236 -10.65 -7.20 -7.42
C VAL A 236 -11.26 -8.51 -6.93
N ALA A 237 -10.58 -9.16 -5.99
CA ALA A 237 -11.08 -10.35 -5.30
C ALA A 237 -11.82 -9.95 -4.01
N SER A 238 -11.21 -9.09 -3.19
CA SER A 238 -11.78 -8.66 -1.92
C SER A 238 -11.25 -7.28 -1.48
N VAL A 239 -11.88 -6.71 -0.44
CA VAL A 239 -11.42 -5.51 0.25
C VAL A 239 -11.30 -5.76 1.74
N VAL A 240 -10.21 -5.33 2.38
CA VAL A 240 -10.03 -5.44 3.84
C VAL A 240 -10.12 -4.06 4.48
N LEU A 241 -11.07 -3.89 5.38
CA LEU A 241 -11.29 -2.68 6.17
C LEU A 241 -10.29 -2.60 7.33
N GLY A 242 -9.73 -1.43 7.57
CA GLY A 242 -8.74 -1.21 8.62
C GLY A 242 -9.30 -1.30 10.03
N ALA A 243 -8.45 -1.68 10.98
CA ALA A 243 -8.81 -1.85 12.39
C ALA A 243 -9.30 -0.56 13.06
N TYR A 244 -8.85 0.60 12.58
CA TYR A 244 -9.21 1.92 13.09
C TYR A 244 -9.99 2.76 12.06
N MET A 245 -10.53 2.13 11.03
CA MET A 245 -11.37 2.81 10.04
C MET A 245 -12.64 3.37 10.67
N SER A 246 -13.03 4.59 10.26
CA SER A 246 -14.26 5.22 10.74
C SER A 246 -15.50 4.43 10.31
N VAL A 247 -16.60 4.58 11.05
CA VAL A 247 -17.87 3.90 10.73
C VAL A 247 -18.37 4.32 9.36
N GLU A 248 -18.31 5.61 9.05
CA GLU A 248 -18.77 6.17 7.78
C GLU A 248 -18.01 5.57 6.59
N ASN A 249 -16.69 5.44 6.70
CA ASN A 249 -15.87 4.83 5.66
C ASN A 249 -16.12 3.33 5.53
N LYS A 250 -16.31 2.61 6.64
CA LYS A 250 -16.64 1.17 6.61
C LYS A 250 -17.96 0.93 5.90
N GLU A 251 -19.02 1.65 6.27
CA GLU A 251 -20.35 1.52 5.67
C GLU A 251 -20.33 1.84 4.18
N MET A 252 -19.67 2.92 3.79
CA MET A 252 -19.56 3.31 2.38
C MET A 252 -18.80 2.27 1.57
N ILE A 253 -17.62 1.83 2.03
CA ILE A 253 -16.81 0.83 1.32
C ILE A 253 -17.56 -0.51 1.24
N ALA A 254 -18.14 -0.98 2.34
CA ALA A 254 -18.90 -2.23 2.39
C ALA A 254 -20.11 -2.19 1.44
N SER A 255 -20.85 -1.07 1.40
CA SER A 255 -21.98 -0.88 0.47
C SER A 255 -21.55 -0.97 -0.99
N VAL A 256 -20.42 -0.36 -1.36
CA VAL A 256 -19.86 -0.47 -2.71
C VAL A 256 -19.44 -1.91 -3.01
N CYS A 257 -18.78 -2.58 -2.08
CA CYS A 257 -18.37 -3.98 -2.25
C CYS A 257 -19.59 -4.88 -2.50
N GLU A 258 -20.64 -4.75 -1.70
CA GLU A 258 -21.86 -5.54 -1.80
C GLU A 258 -22.61 -5.29 -3.11
N THR A 259 -22.72 -4.03 -3.51
CA THR A 259 -23.36 -3.65 -4.79
C THR A 259 -22.65 -4.26 -5.99
N ASN A 260 -21.33 -4.48 -5.89
CA ASN A 260 -20.50 -5.07 -6.95
C ASN A 260 -20.17 -6.55 -6.71
N ASN A 261 -20.81 -7.20 -5.73
CA ASN A 261 -20.57 -8.60 -5.37
C ASN A 261 -19.08 -8.92 -5.09
N ILE A 262 -18.41 -8.00 -4.38
CA ILE A 262 -17.05 -8.13 -3.89
C ILE A 262 -17.06 -8.48 -2.41
N GLU A 263 -16.29 -9.48 -2.00
CA GLU A 263 -16.15 -9.82 -0.60
C GLU A 263 -15.41 -8.72 0.16
N TRP A 264 -15.80 -8.49 1.41
CA TRP A 264 -15.06 -7.59 2.29
C TRP A 264 -14.79 -8.24 3.64
N SER A 265 -13.70 -7.85 4.28
CA SER A 265 -13.25 -8.37 5.57
C SER A 265 -12.82 -7.22 6.49
N GLN A 266 -12.75 -7.49 7.80
CA GLN A 266 -12.31 -6.54 8.82
C GLN A 266 -10.95 -6.96 9.39
N ALA A 267 -10.01 -6.02 9.49
CA ALA A 267 -8.76 -6.23 10.20
C ALA A 267 -8.93 -5.98 11.72
N PHE A 268 -8.31 -6.83 12.53
CA PHE A 268 -8.22 -6.73 13.98
C PHE A 268 -6.77 -6.81 14.43
N ILE A 269 -6.43 -6.13 15.53
CA ILE A 269 -5.08 -6.10 16.08
C ILE A 269 -5.08 -6.82 17.43
N PHE A 270 -4.25 -7.85 17.57
CA PHE A 270 -4.02 -8.56 18.82
C PHE A 270 -2.62 -8.31 19.35
N ARG A 271 -2.48 -7.96 20.63
CA ARG A 271 -1.16 -7.69 21.26
C ARG A 271 -0.49 -8.91 21.88
N ASP A 272 -1.28 -9.89 22.29
CA ASP A 272 -0.83 -11.09 23.00
C ASP A 272 -0.35 -12.21 22.06
N LYS A 273 -0.25 -11.90 20.77
CA LYS A 273 0.23 -12.78 19.70
C LYS A 273 1.31 -12.07 18.89
N LYS A 274 2.32 -12.83 18.49
CA LYS A 274 3.36 -12.37 17.58
C LYS A 274 2.92 -12.57 16.14
N ASP A 275 3.45 -11.75 15.23
CA ASP A 275 3.28 -11.96 13.80
C ASP A 275 4.15 -13.12 13.28
N SER A 276 4.07 -13.38 11.97
CA SER A 276 4.85 -14.41 11.27
C SER A 276 6.36 -14.20 11.35
N PHE A 277 6.83 -13.00 11.68
CA PHE A 277 8.24 -12.65 11.83
C PHE A 277 8.68 -12.64 13.29
N GLY A 278 7.81 -13.06 14.23
CA GLY A 278 8.10 -13.07 15.65
C GLY A 278 8.08 -11.68 16.31
N LYS A 279 7.63 -10.65 15.60
CA LYS A 279 7.45 -9.30 16.16
C LYS A 279 6.19 -9.25 17.03
N PRO A 280 6.14 -8.38 18.05
CA PRO A 280 4.95 -8.21 18.88
C PRO A 280 3.76 -7.73 18.07
N CYS A 281 2.58 -8.19 18.46
CA CYS A 281 1.30 -7.95 17.81
C CYS A 281 1.12 -8.69 16.48
N THR A 282 -0.14 -8.94 16.13
CA THR A 282 -0.50 -9.51 14.82
C THR A 282 -1.79 -8.86 14.33
N VAL A 283 -1.89 -8.74 13.00
CA VAL A 283 -3.13 -8.36 12.35
C VAL A 283 -3.85 -9.62 11.92
N PHE A 284 -5.13 -9.73 12.28
CA PHE A 284 -5.99 -10.84 11.90
C PHE A 284 -7.15 -10.31 11.06
N ILE A 285 -7.38 -10.91 9.90
CA ILE A 285 -8.38 -10.49 8.93
C ILE A 285 -9.56 -11.46 9.01
N VAL A 286 -10.76 -10.92 9.20
CA VAL A 286 -11.98 -11.70 9.45
C VAL A 286 -13.09 -11.29 8.49
N THR A 287 -13.65 -12.29 7.81
CA THR A 287 -14.85 -12.11 6.99
C THR A 287 -16.09 -11.97 7.88
N PRO A 288 -16.99 -11.01 7.62
CA PRO A 288 -18.25 -10.85 8.36
C PRO A 288 -19.08 -12.13 8.40
N GLY A 289 -19.79 -12.36 9.50
CA GLY A 289 -20.60 -13.56 9.71
C GLY A 289 -19.84 -14.78 10.22
N ARG A 290 -18.49 -14.74 10.26
CA ARG A 290 -17.66 -15.80 10.85
C ARG A 290 -17.53 -15.70 12.37
N THR A 291 -17.43 -14.48 12.91
CA THR A 291 -17.27 -14.23 14.36
C THR A 291 -18.36 -13.31 14.90
N ASP A 292 -18.66 -12.24 14.18
CA ASP A 292 -19.68 -11.26 14.53
C ASP A 292 -20.67 -11.07 13.37
N ALA A 293 -21.90 -10.67 13.72
CA ALA A 293 -22.87 -10.21 12.74
C ALA A 293 -22.31 -9.01 11.96
N LYS A 294 -22.63 -8.95 10.68
CA LYS A 294 -22.14 -7.92 9.75
C LYS A 294 -22.43 -6.50 10.25
N GLU A 295 -23.65 -6.27 10.73
CA GLU A 295 -24.10 -4.99 11.26
C GLU A 295 -23.28 -4.56 12.47
N ALA A 296 -22.87 -5.51 13.33
CA ALA A 296 -22.04 -5.24 14.48
C ALA A 296 -20.63 -4.77 14.09
N ILE A 297 -20.04 -5.34 13.03
CA ILE A 297 -18.73 -4.92 12.51
C ILE A 297 -18.80 -3.51 11.92
N LEU A 298 -19.85 -3.20 11.15
CA LEU A 298 -20.01 -1.89 10.52
C LEU A 298 -20.19 -0.79 11.57
N GLN A 299 -21.06 -1.02 12.55
CA GLN A 299 -21.37 -0.05 13.62
C GLN A 299 -20.30 0.04 14.71
N ALA A 300 -19.36 -0.91 14.78
CA ALA A 300 -18.29 -0.89 15.77
C ALA A 300 -17.47 0.40 15.63
N GLN A 301 -17.39 1.19 16.69
CA GLN A 301 -16.48 2.33 16.72
C GLN A 301 -15.02 1.83 16.58
N PRO A 302 -14.12 2.62 15.98
CA PRO A 302 -12.69 2.30 15.94
C PRO A 302 -12.22 1.86 17.32
N TYR A 303 -11.56 0.71 17.41
CA TYR A 303 -11.10 0.18 18.69
C TYR A 303 -10.07 1.13 19.30
N ASN A 304 -10.50 1.99 20.22
CA ASN A 304 -9.59 2.91 20.92
C ASN A 304 -8.58 2.16 21.81
N LEU A 305 -8.89 0.91 22.18
CA LEU A 305 -8.05 0.05 23.01
C LEU A 305 -7.84 -1.29 22.30
N CYS A 306 -6.62 -1.81 22.39
CA CYS A 306 -6.28 -3.07 21.75
C CYS A 306 -6.93 -4.26 22.45
N ILE A 307 -7.25 -5.29 21.66
CA ILE A 307 -7.90 -6.51 22.10
C ILE A 307 -6.83 -7.58 22.32
N ASP A 308 -7.02 -8.45 23.30
CA ASP A 308 -6.29 -9.71 23.40
C ASP A 308 -7.11 -10.87 22.78
N SER A 309 -6.40 -11.88 22.27
CA SER A 309 -7.02 -13.00 21.57
C SER A 309 -7.86 -13.91 22.48
N TRP A 310 -7.71 -13.83 23.81
CA TRP A 310 -8.50 -14.62 24.77
C TRP A 310 -9.92 -14.07 24.96
N HIS A 311 -10.09 -12.77 24.71
CA HIS A 311 -11.33 -12.03 24.90
C HIS A 311 -11.98 -11.58 23.59
N PHE A 312 -11.54 -12.11 22.45
CA PHE A 312 -12.12 -11.77 21.14
C PHE A 312 -13.57 -12.24 21.03
N ASN A 313 -13.83 -13.53 21.31
CA ASN A 313 -15.15 -14.17 21.20
C ASN A 313 -15.93 -14.24 22.52
N LYS A 314 -15.44 -13.65 23.62
CA LYS A 314 -16.13 -13.69 24.92
C LYS A 314 -17.15 -12.56 24.98
N ASP A 315 -18.44 -12.91 25.07
CA ASP A 315 -19.61 -12.06 25.39
C ASP A 315 -19.32 -10.56 25.43
N ARG A 316 -19.14 -9.98 24.24
CA ARG A 316 -19.20 -8.53 24.02
C ARG A 316 -20.62 -8.07 23.74
N SER A 317 -21.60 -8.90 24.09
CA SER A 317 -23.01 -8.57 23.98
C SER A 317 -23.27 -7.25 24.68
N PRO A 318 -23.96 -6.30 24.04
CA PRO A 318 -24.29 -5.03 24.67
C PRO A 318 -24.97 -5.27 26.02
N LYS A 319 -24.38 -4.76 27.11
CA LYS A 319 -25.02 -4.80 28.42
C LYS A 319 -26.00 -3.64 28.51
N SER A 320 -27.29 -3.93 28.49
CA SER A 320 -28.32 -2.90 28.63
C SER A 320 -28.20 -2.21 29.98
N ILE A 321 -28.20 -0.88 29.95
CA ILE A 321 -28.26 -0.02 31.13
C ILE A 321 -29.44 0.92 30.99
N THR A 322 -30.08 1.28 32.12
CA THR A 322 -31.28 2.13 32.12
C THR A 322 -30.99 3.62 32.20
N LYS A 323 -29.80 4.02 32.68
CA LYS A 323 -29.37 5.40 32.81
C LYS A 323 -27.87 5.53 32.48
N LEU A 324 -27.45 6.66 31.94
CA LEU A 324 -26.04 6.93 31.62
C LEU A 324 -25.15 6.89 32.88
N SER A 325 -25.70 7.26 34.04
CA SER A 325 -25.04 7.15 35.35
C SER A 325 -24.68 5.71 35.76
N ASN A 326 -25.25 4.70 35.09
CA ASN A 326 -24.97 3.30 35.37
C ASN A 326 -23.74 2.80 34.58
N LEU A 327 -23.14 3.64 33.72
CA LEU A 327 -21.86 3.34 33.11
C LEU A 327 -20.76 3.29 34.19
N PRO A 328 -19.87 2.28 34.16
CA PRO A 328 -18.71 2.24 35.03
C PRO A 328 -17.66 3.23 34.52
N TYR A 329 -17.72 4.49 34.97
CA TYR A 329 -16.71 5.52 34.68
C TYR A 329 -16.15 6.14 35.95
N TYR A 330 -14.94 6.68 35.88
CA TYR A 330 -14.33 7.42 36.97
C TYR A 330 -15.15 8.69 37.26
N LEU A 331 -15.61 8.87 38.51
CA LEU A 331 -16.49 9.97 38.95
C LEU A 331 -16.09 11.37 38.45
N ALA A 332 -14.79 11.64 38.29
CA ALA A 332 -14.25 12.91 37.78
C ALA A 332 -14.51 13.17 36.28
N HIS A 333 -15.08 12.23 35.52
CA HIS A 333 -15.20 12.32 34.06
C HIS A 333 -16.66 12.36 33.56
N LYS A 334 -17.62 12.70 34.43
CA LYS A 334 -19.06 12.72 34.09
C LYS A 334 -19.38 13.59 32.85
N GLU A 335 -18.74 14.75 32.75
CA GLU A 335 -18.93 15.67 31.61
C GLU A 335 -18.42 15.08 30.29
N ILE A 336 -17.32 14.33 30.33
CA ILE A 336 -16.77 13.64 29.14
C ILE A 336 -17.73 12.55 28.67
N VAL A 337 -18.32 11.78 29.60
CA VAL A 337 -19.27 10.72 29.28
C VAL A 337 -20.55 11.29 28.65
N ASN A 338 -21.07 12.40 29.20
CA ASN A 338 -22.22 13.10 28.62
C ASN A 338 -21.90 13.57 27.19
N THR A 339 -20.77 14.27 27.01
CA THR A 339 -20.33 14.76 25.69
C THR A 339 -20.17 13.61 24.69
N TYR A 340 -19.57 12.50 25.12
CA TYR A 340 -19.40 11.31 24.29
C TYR A 340 -20.75 10.68 23.89
N TYR A 341 -21.69 10.58 24.83
CA TYR A 341 -23.03 10.07 24.57
C TYR A 341 -23.83 10.96 23.61
N ASP A 342 -23.74 12.27 23.76
CA ASP A 342 -24.39 13.23 22.87
C ASP A 342 -23.81 13.15 21.44
N ASN A 343 -22.49 13.00 21.32
CA ASN A 343 -21.83 12.78 20.04
C ASN A 343 -22.27 11.46 19.39
N LEU A 344 -22.37 10.37 20.15
CA LEU A 344 -22.88 9.09 19.64
C LEU A 344 -24.31 9.24 19.13
N LYS A 345 -25.20 9.89 19.89
CA LYS A 345 -26.58 10.16 19.45
C LYS A 345 -26.65 10.96 18.15
N ALA A 346 -25.85 12.01 18.04
CA ALA A 346 -25.80 12.84 16.85
C ALA A 346 -25.36 12.05 15.60
N ASN A 347 -24.42 11.12 15.77
CA ASN A 347 -23.95 10.25 14.68
C ASN A 347 -24.93 9.13 14.32
N THR A 348 -25.76 8.67 15.26
CA THR A 348 -26.76 7.60 14.99
C THR A 348 -28.08 8.14 14.43
N SER A 349 -28.28 9.47 14.43
CA SER A 349 -29.51 10.14 13.98
C SER A 349 -29.41 10.72 12.56
N LYS A 350 -28.31 10.45 11.86
CA LYS A 350 -28.10 10.69 10.43
C LYS A 350 -28.16 9.35 9.71
#